data_AF-A0A0M8NZN9-F1
#
_entry.id   AF-A0A0M8NZN9-F1
#
_cell.length_a   1.000
_cell.length_b   1.000
_cell.length_c   1.000
_cell.angle_alpha   90.00
_cell.angle_beta   90.00
_cell.angle_gamma   90.00
#
_symmetry.space_group_name_H-M   'P 1'
#
loop_
_entity.id
_entity.type
_entity.pdbx_description
1 polymer ?
#
loop_
_entity_poly.entity_id
_entity_poly.type
_entity_poly.pdbx_seq_one_letter_code
_entity_poly.pdbx_strand_id
1 'polypeptide(L)'
;MEQTEEASLEERLKSALWLSIGKIVDEETIKLGVNATPQFIGALTEMVWAQIETISQDLESFAKHAGRSTVNVSDVMLLARRNEGLDSILRAFIEQEKQRPEDS
;
A
#
# COMPACT_ATOMS: atom_id res chain seq x y z
N MET A 1 25.22 -3.64 -15.84
CA MET A 1 25.40 -3.88 -14.39
C MET A 1 24.26 -3.22 -13.62
N GLU A 2 24.00 -1.93 -13.79
CA GLU A 2 22.88 -1.20 -13.15
C GLU A 2 21.49 -1.82 -13.44
N GLN A 3 21.17 -2.14 -14.70
CA GLN A 3 19.91 -2.84 -15.06
C GLN A 3 19.74 -4.23 -14.41
N THR A 4 20.85 -4.91 -14.12
CA THR A 4 20.82 -6.24 -13.48
C THR A 4 20.54 -6.12 -11.99
N GLU A 5 21.00 -5.04 -11.37
CA GLU A 5 20.75 -4.74 -9.96
C GLU A 5 19.31 -4.27 -9.73
N GLU A 6 18.77 -3.40 -10.60
CA GLU A 6 17.37 -2.97 -10.56
C GLU A 6 16.40 -4.14 -10.72
N ALA A 7 16.62 -4.99 -11.72
CA ALA A 7 15.82 -6.19 -11.92
C ALA A 7 15.86 -7.11 -10.68
N SER A 8 17.03 -7.26 -10.05
CA SER A 8 17.17 -8.06 -8.84
C SER A 8 16.46 -7.45 -7.61
N LEU A 9 16.35 -6.11 -7.55
CA LEU A 9 15.63 -5.43 -6.48
C LEU A 9 14.11 -5.56 -6.68
N GLU A 10 13.63 -5.37 -7.92
CA GLU A 10 12.22 -5.55 -8.26
C GLU A 10 11.74 -6.97 -7.89
N GLU A 11 12.50 -8.00 -8.27
CA GLU A 11 12.19 -9.40 -7.94
C GLU A 11 12.09 -9.62 -6.42
N ARG A 12 12.99 -9.02 -5.64
CA ARG A 12 12.96 -9.12 -4.17
C ARG A 12 11.75 -8.40 -3.57
N LEU A 13 11.42 -7.21 -4.06
CA LEU A 13 10.26 -6.44 -3.58
C LEU A 13 8.95 -7.16 -3.93
N LYS A 14 8.81 -7.66 -5.17
CA LYS A 14 7.66 -8.46 -5.59
C LYS A 14 7.53 -9.75 -4.78
N SER A 15 8.64 -10.43 -4.49
CA SER A 15 8.63 -11.62 -3.63
C SER A 15 8.16 -11.32 -2.21
N ALA A 16 8.61 -10.20 -1.62
CA ALA A 16 8.16 -9.76 -0.30
C ALA A 16 6.67 -9.36 -0.29
N LEU A 17 6.21 -8.72 -1.37
CA LEU A 17 4.82 -8.36 -1.55
C LEU A 17 3.93 -9.61 -1.67
N TRP A 18 4.34 -10.58 -2.50
CA TRP A 18 3.65 -11.86 -2.65
C TRP A 18 3.49 -12.59 -1.31
N LEU A 19 4.57 -12.66 -0.51
CA LEU A 19 4.52 -13.27 0.83
C LEU A 19 3.53 -12.54 1.75
N SER A 20 3.53 -11.22 1.73
CA SER A 20 2.64 -10.42 2.59
C SER A 20 1.18 -10.56 2.18
N ILE A 21 0.90 -10.55 0.87
CA ILE A 21 -0.44 -10.76 0.33
C ILE A 21 -0.92 -12.18 0.62
N GLY A 22 -0.07 -13.19 0.46
CA GLY A 22 -0.40 -14.57 0.81
C GLY A 22 -0.91 -14.69 2.24
N LYS A 23 -0.22 -14.08 3.21
CA LYS A 23 -0.67 -14.07 4.62
C LYS A 23 -2.03 -13.41 4.81
N ILE A 24 -2.25 -12.24 4.21
CA ILE A 24 -3.53 -11.52 4.30
C ILE A 24 -4.66 -12.37 3.68
N VAL A 25 -4.41 -12.97 2.52
CA VAL A 25 -5.37 -13.84 1.84
C VAL A 25 -5.67 -15.09 2.67
N ASP A 26 -4.66 -15.72 3.27
CA ASP A 26 -4.85 -16.88 4.15
C ASP A 26 -5.74 -16.52 5.36
N GLU A 27 -5.49 -15.38 6.00
CA GLU A 27 -6.30 -14.90 7.12
C GLU A 27 -7.76 -14.65 6.74
N GLU A 28 -8.00 -14.04 5.58
CA GLU A 28 -9.36 -13.77 5.10
C GLU A 28 -10.08 -15.02 4.59
N THR A 29 -9.38 -15.94 3.93
CA THR A 29 -9.98 -17.18 3.39
C THR A 29 -10.40 -18.13 4.51
N ILE A 30 -9.68 -18.16 5.64
CA ILE A 30 -10.11 -18.86 6.87
C ILE A 30 -11.45 -18.33 7.36
N LYS A 31 -11.64 -17.00 7.43
CA LYS A 31 -12.90 -16.38 7.89
C LYS A 31 -14.07 -16.69 6.95
N LEU A 32 -13.78 -16.76 5.66
CA LEU A 32 -14.76 -17.02 4.61
C LEU A 32 -15.06 -18.52 4.41
N GLY A 33 -14.26 -19.42 4.99
CA GLY A 33 -14.41 -20.87 4.81
C GLY A 33 -14.11 -21.34 3.38
N VAL A 34 -13.25 -20.62 2.66
CA VAL A 34 -12.84 -20.92 1.28
C VAL A 34 -11.33 -21.07 1.19
N ASN A 35 -10.82 -21.44 0.01
CA ASN A 35 -9.38 -21.45 -0.27
C ASN A 35 -9.07 -20.51 -1.43
N ALA A 36 -7.91 -19.86 -1.39
CA ALA A 36 -7.38 -19.12 -2.53
C ALA A 36 -6.47 -20.01 -3.39
N THR A 37 -6.52 -19.82 -4.71
CA THR A 37 -5.59 -20.49 -5.62
C THR A 37 -4.26 -19.72 -5.71
N PRO A 38 -3.14 -20.38 -6.02
CA PRO A 38 -1.87 -19.69 -6.28
C PRO A 38 -1.99 -18.63 -7.38
N GLN A 39 -2.83 -18.86 -8.40
CA GLN A 39 -3.09 -17.92 -9.48
C GLN A 39 -3.83 -16.67 -8.98
N PHE A 40 -4.78 -16.82 -8.06
CA PHE A 40 -5.46 -15.69 -7.44
C PHE A 40 -4.48 -14.82 -6.65
N ILE A 41 -3.62 -15.44 -5.82
CA ILE A 41 -2.60 -14.73 -5.05
C ILE A 41 -1.60 -14.02 -5.98
N GLY A 42 -1.18 -14.68 -7.06
CA GLY A 42 -0.32 -14.08 -8.09
C GLY A 42 -0.97 -12.87 -8.77
N ALA A 43 -2.22 -13.00 -9.21
CA ALA A 43 -2.96 -11.91 -9.84
C ALA A 43 -3.19 -10.73 -8.89
N LEU A 44 -3.50 -11.00 -7.61
CA LEU A 44 -3.64 -9.97 -6.59
C LEU A 44 -2.31 -9.27 -6.31
N THR A 45 -1.19 -10.00 -6.35
CA THR A 45 0.16 -9.42 -6.21
C THR A 45 0.47 -8.43 -7.32
N GLU A 46 0.23 -8.78 -8.58
CA GLU A 46 0.43 -7.86 -9.71
C GLU A 46 -0.52 -6.66 -9.66
N MET A 47 -1.77 -6.87 -9.23
CA MET A 47 -2.73 -5.78 -9.03
C MET A 47 -2.25 -4.77 -7.98
N VAL A 48 -1.79 -5.26 -6.82
CA VAL A 48 -1.28 -4.39 -5.75
C VAL A 48 0.02 -3.71 -6.18
N TRP A 49 0.89 -4.40 -6.92
CA TRP A 49 2.10 -3.80 -7.48
C TRP A 49 1.78 -2.60 -8.38
N ALA A 50 0.88 -2.76 -9.36
CA ALA A 50 0.44 -1.67 -10.23
C ALA A 50 -0.26 -0.54 -9.45
N GLN A 51 -1.00 -0.87 -8.39
CA GLN A 51 -1.62 0.12 -7.53
C GLN A 51 -0.58 0.94 -6.75
N ILE A 52 0.51 0.32 -6.25
CA ILE A 52 1.60 1.01 -5.56
C ILE A 52 2.28 2.00 -6.51
N GLU A 53 2.53 1.63 -7.76
CA GLU A 53 3.11 2.54 -8.76
C GLU A 53 2.23 3.78 -8.96
N THR A 54 0.92 3.56 -9.16
CA THR A 54 -0.05 4.65 -9.34
C THR A 54 -0.11 5.56 -8.11
N ILE A 55 -0.21 4.98 -6.91
CA ILE A 55 -0.26 5.71 -5.64
C ILE A 55 1.01 6.54 -5.45
N SER A 56 2.19 5.98 -5.77
CA SER A 56 3.47 6.68 -5.58
C SER A 56 3.57 7.93 -6.45
N GLN A 57 3.13 7.85 -7.71
CA GLN A 57 3.10 8.98 -8.64
C GLN A 57 2.11 10.07 -8.19
N ASP A 58 0.94 9.66 -7.71
CA ASP A 58 -0.08 10.58 -7.18
C ASP A 58 0.44 11.33 -5.94
N LEU A 59 1.03 10.61 -4.98
CA LEU A 59 1.59 11.19 -3.76
C LEU A 59 2.68 12.22 -4.05
N GLU A 60 3.61 11.89 -4.95
CA GLU A 60 4.65 12.82 -5.39
C GLU A 60 4.04 14.07 -6.06
N SER A 61 3.06 13.87 -6.94
CA SER A 61 2.38 14.96 -7.65
C SER A 61 1.64 15.89 -6.69
N PHE A 62 0.98 15.34 -5.66
CA PHE A 62 0.27 16.13 -4.65
C PHE A 62 1.22 16.95 -3.78
N ALA A 63 2.33 16.36 -3.32
CA ALA A 63 3.34 17.07 -2.57
C ALA A 63 3.94 18.23 -3.39
N LYS A 64 4.30 17.94 -4.66
CA LYS A 64 4.85 18.93 -5.59
C LYS A 64 3.87 20.06 -5.90
N HIS A 65 2.58 19.75 -6.09
CA HIS A 65 1.54 20.76 -6.30
C HIS A 65 1.42 21.73 -5.11
N ALA A 66 1.68 21.24 -3.90
CA ALA A 66 1.72 22.05 -2.68
C ALA A 66 3.09 22.72 -2.42
N GLY A 67 4.02 22.68 -3.38
CA GLY A 67 5.36 23.27 -3.24
C GLY A 67 6.30 22.52 -2.29
N ARG A 68 6.01 21.25 -1.98
CA ARG A 68 6.79 20.40 -1.07
C ARG A 68 7.55 19.32 -1.84
N SER A 69 8.71 18.92 -1.33
CA SER A 69 9.47 17.74 -1.80
C SER A 69 9.28 16.53 -0.89
N THR A 70 8.53 16.67 0.20
CA THR A 70 8.26 15.61 1.18
C THR A 70 6.76 15.37 1.28
N VAL A 71 6.36 14.12 1.04
CA VAL A 71 4.99 13.63 1.19
C VAL A 71 4.59 13.66 2.66
N ASN A 72 3.35 14.05 2.94
CA ASN A 72 2.79 14.03 4.29
C ASN A 72 1.35 13.47 4.31
N VAL A 73 0.74 13.47 5.50
CA VAL A 73 -0.62 12.94 5.72
C VAL A 73 -1.67 13.58 4.79
N SER A 74 -1.54 14.87 4.46
CA SER A 74 -2.52 15.55 3.61
C SER A 74 -2.53 15.03 2.17
N ASP A 75 -1.39 14.55 1.66
CA ASP A 75 -1.29 13.95 0.32
C ASP A 75 -2.01 12.59 0.28
N VAL A 76 -1.84 11.78 1.34
CA VAL A 76 -2.52 10.50 1.49
C VAL A 76 -4.03 10.69 1.64
N MET A 77 -4.47 11.71 2.39
CA MET A 77 -5.89 12.03 2.51
C MET A 77 -6.50 12.47 1.17
N LEU A 78 -5.72 13.16 0.31
CA LEU A 78 -6.18 13.56 -1.01
C LEU A 78 -6.42 12.35 -1.93
N LEU A 79 -5.65 11.27 -1.75
CA LEU A 79 -5.82 10.02 -2.47
C LEU A 79 -7.16 9.34 -2.14
N ALA A 80 -7.57 9.37 -0.87
CA ALA A 80 -8.82 8.77 -0.41
C ALA A 80 -10.08 9.60 -0.71
N ARG A 81 -9.95 10.83 -1.22
CA ARG A 81 -11.05 11.81 -1.34
C ARG A 81 -12.30 11.34 -2.11
N ARG A 82 -12.16 10.33 -2.99
CA ARG A 82 -13.24 9.79 -3.82
C ARG A 82 -13.87 8.52 -3.24
N ASN A 83 -13.36 8.03 -2.11
CA ASN A 83 -13.87 6.85 -1.42
C ASN A 83 -14.14 7.23 0.04
N GLU A 84 -15.39 7.60 0.33
CA GLU A 84 -15.82 8.09 1.65
C GLU A 84 -15.54 7.07 2.77
N GLY A 85 -15.65 5.77 2.47
CA GLY A 85 -15.32 4.70 3.42
C GLY A 85 -13.83 4.67 3.74
N LEU A 86 -12.98 4.74 2.72
CA LEU A 86 -11.53 4.79 2.91
C LEU A 86 -11.09 6.08 3.62
N ASP A 87 -11.65 7.24 3.25
CA ASP A 87 -11.37 8.51 3.92
C ASP A 87 -11.71 8.43 5.42
N SER A 88 -12.86 7.85 5.76
CA SER A 88 -13.28 7.65 7.15
C SER A 88 -12.32 6.76 7.94
N ILE A 89 -11.91 5.63 7.35
CA ILE A 89 -10.95 4.69 7.97
C ILE A 89 -9.60 5.37 8.22
N LEU A 90 -9.07 6.09 7.23
CA LEU A 90 -7.78 6.77 7.36
C LEU A 90 -7.82 7.91 8.39
N ARG A 91 -8.93 8.67 8.47
CA ARG A 91 -9.10 9.68 9.51
C ARG A 91 -9.10 9.08 10.91
N ALA A 92 -9.81 7.98 11.10
CA ALA A 92 -9.83 7.27 12.37
C ALA A 92 -8.43 6.77 12.75
N PHE A 93 -7.67 6.23 11.79
CA PHE A 93 -6.29 5.81 12.00
C PHE A 93 -5.38 6.99 12.42
N ILE A 94 -5.47 8.14 11.73
CA ILE A 94 -4.68 9.34 12.06
C ILE A 94 -4.99 9.81 13.49
N GLU A 95 -6.26 9.79 13.90
CA GLU A 95 -6.65 10.21 15.24
C GLU A 95 -6.10 9.26 16.32
N GLN A 96 -6.10 7.95 16.06
CA GLN A 96 -5.50 6.96 16.96
C GLN A 96 -3.98 7.16 17.08
N GLU A 97 -3.28 7.40 15.97
CA GLU A 97 -1.83 7.62 15.98
C GLU A 97 -1.42 8.87 16.78
N LYS A 98 -2.23 9.93 16.75
CA LYS A 98 -1.99 11.14 17.56
C LYS A 98 -2.14 10.91 19.06
N GLN A 99 -2.93 9.90 19.45
CA GLN A 99 -3.19 9.54 20.84
C GLN A 99 -2.18 8.51 21.35
N ARG A 100 -1.34 7.93 20.47
CA ARG A 100 -0.28 7.00 20.89
C ARG A 100 0.77 7.79 21.67
N PRO A 101 1.03 7.46 22.94
CA PRO A 101 2.09 8.13 23.70
C PRO A 101 3.42 7.91 22.99
N GLU A 102 4.23 8.97 22.90
CA GLU A 102 5.62 8.83 22.46
C GLU A 102 6.37 8.06 23.56
N ASP A 103 6.56 6.76 23.35
CA ASP A 103 7.45 5.96 24.18
C ASP A 103 8.83 6.63 24.15
N SER A 104 9.17 7.30 25.25
CA SER A 104 10.42 8.02 25.52
C SER A 104 11.53 7.08 25.96
#